data_AF-A0A8D8BSU8-F1
#
_entry.id   AF-A0A8D8BSU8-F1
#
_cell.length_a   1.000
_cell.length_b   1.000
_cell.length_c   1.000
_cell.angle_alpha   90.00
_cell.angle_beta   90.00
_cell.angle_gamma   90.00
#
_symmetry.space_group_name_H-M   'P 1'
#
loop_
_entity.id
_entity.type
_entity.pdbx_description
1 polymer ?
#
loop_
_entity_poly.entity_id
_entity_poly.type
_entity_poly.pdbx_seq_one_letter_code
_entity_poly.pdbx_strand_id
1 'polypeptide(L)'
;MNLLQVLFLALVQQLGSIRGDDTRVWGPGLELADKLPLNARYFFVESRDGAGRIVPQQYRVLFKGHSRIGSCRVKIEQIDRVDGSSIIRYKLMETCWNVEIHVLLGERHLGQSPYRFEGKLYTENCYCPQAPLEDWMEQIGCPSEDVQINSDLIPFRAVNFSSLRPRIIQQYDKPGSVSLCDYVVKDNQIYRTCYGRYTGFKMYMDAILLSLARKTLLPDMELFVNLGDWPLVTKGGHRRTTGPYPIFSWCGSEDTFDIVMPTYDLVEASLEA
;
A
#
# COMPACT_ATOMS: atom_id res chain seq x y z
N MET A 1 60.16 -5.36 -17.31
CA MET A 1 58.75 -5.42 -17.71
C MET A 1 58.65 -4.76 -19.07
N ASN A 2 58.29 -5.51 -20.12
CA ASN A 2 58.37 -5.01 -21.50
C ASN A 2 57.19 -4.07 -21.80
N LEU A 3 57.33 -3.12 -22.72
CA LEU A 3 56.29 -2.11 -23.04
C LEU A 3 54.94 -2.77 -23.39
N LEU A 4 55.00 -3.96 -24.01
CA LEU A 4 53.84 -4.79 -24.31
C LEU A 4 53.11 -5.30 -23.05
N GLN A 5 53.83 -5.64 -21.97
CA GLN A 5 53.22 -6.05 -20.69
C GLN A 5 52.56 -4.86 -19.99
N VAL A 6 53.13 -3.66 -20.09
CA VAL A 6 52.53 -2.44 -19.51
C VAL A 6 51.27 -2.05 -20.28
N LEU A 7 51.30 -2.13 -21.62
CA LEU A 7 50.12 -1.94 -22.47
C LEU A 7 49.05 -2.99 -22.23
N PHE A 8 49.42 -4.26 -22.04
CA PHE A 8 48.47 -5.33 -21.75
C PHE A 8 47.87 -5.17 -20.34
N LEU A 9 48.67 -4.79 -19.34
CA LEU A 9 48.17 -4.46 -17.99
C LEU A 9 47.28 -3.21 -18.01
N ALA A 10 47.61 -2.19 -18.81
CA ALA A 10 46.80 -0.99 -18.97
C ALA A 10 45.49 -1.28 -19.72
N LEU A 11 45.52 -2.12 -20.76
CA LEU A 11 44.32 -2.60 -21.45
C LEU A 11 43.48 -3.51 -20.55
N VAL A 12 44.08 -4.38 -19.74
CA VAL A 12 43.39 -5.21 -18.75
C VAL A 12 42.85 -4.36 -17.60
N GLN A 13 43.48 -3.23 -17.24
CA GLN A 13 42.91 -2.27 -16.30
C GLN A 13 41.80 -1.42 -16.93
N GLN A 14 41.87 -1.10 -18.23
CA GLN A 14 40.80 -0.41 -18.96
C GLN A 14 39.60 -1.34 -19.29
N LEU A 15 39.84 -2.64 -19.55
CA LEU A 15 38.81 -3.65 -19.78
C LEU A 15 38.32 -4.31 -18.48
N GLY A 16 39.14 -4.31 -17.44
CA GLY A 16 38.90 -4.94 -16.13
C GLY A 16 38.51 -3.97 -15.01
N SER A 17 38.26 -2.70 -15.34
CA SER A 17 37.60 -1.76 -14.43
C SER A 17 36.21 -1.43 -14.95
N ILE A 18 35.32 -2.44 -15.01
CA ILE A 18 33.90 -2.19 -14.72
C ILE A 18 33.85 -1.88 -13.23
N ARG A 19 34.20 -0.63 -12.92
CA ARG A 19 34.13 -0.06 -11.58
C ARG A 19 32.65 -0.04 -11.23
N GLY A 20 32.26 -0.94 -10.32
CA GLY A 20 31.01 -0.92 -9.57
C GLY A 20 29.78 -0.65 -10.44
N ASP A 21 29.10 -1.72 -10.84
CA ASP A 21 27.71 -1.62 -11.26
C ASP A 21 26.93 -0.94 -10.13
N ASP A 22 26.67 0.35 -10.26
CA ASP A 22 25.96 1.18 -9.29
C ASP A 22 24.47 0.85 -9.43
N THR A 23 24.15 -0.38 -9.06
CA THR A 23 22.81 -0.94 -9.11
C THR A 23 22.24 -0.95 -7.71
N ARG A 24 21.18 -0.17 -7.52
CA ARG A 24 20.48 -0.06 -6.24
C ARG A 24 19.22 -0.92 -6.29
N VAL A 25 19.04 -1.72 -5.25
CA VAL A 25 17.85 -2.56 -5.03
C VAL A 25 17.35 -2.31 -3.62
N TRP A 26 16.11 -1.83 -3.47
CA TRP A 26 15.57 -1.39 -2.18
C TRP A 26 14.04 -1.34 -2.19
N GLY A 27 13.41 -1.31 -1.02
CA GLY A 27 11.97 -1.10 -0.90
C GLY A 27 11.26 -2.09 0.02
N PRO A 28 9.98 -1.82 0.33
CA PRO A 28 9.25 -2.49 1.41
C PRO A 28 9.05 -3.99 1.16
N GLY A 29 8.93 -4.39 -0.11
CA GLY A 29 8.84 -5.79 -0.52
C GLY A 29 10.09 -6.62 -0.28
N LEU A 30 11.21 -6.02 0.14
CA LEU A 30 12.40 -6.72 0.61
C LEU A 30 12.69 -6.44 2.09
N GLU A 31 12.53 -5.19 2.53
CA GLU A 31 12.94 -4.73 3.87
C GLU A 31 11.95 -5.11 4.98
N LEU A 32 10.69 -5.34 4.62
CA LEU A 32 9.58 -5.64 5.54
C LEU A 32 8.88 -6.98 5.23
N ALA A 33 9.38 -7.74 4.25
CA ALA A 33 8.68 -8.88 3.67
C ALA A 33 8.32 -10.00 4.67
N ASP A 34 9.21 -10.25 5.62
CA ASP A 34 9.07 -11.24 6.70
C ASP A 34 8.56 -10.64 8.02
N LYS A 35 8.53 -9.32 8.13
CA LYS A 35 8.04 -8.60 9.31
C LYS A 35 6.54 -8.39 9.28
N LEU A 36 5.99 -8.01 8.13
CA LEU A 36 4.58 -7.64 8.00
C LEU A 36 3.89 -8.29 6.79
N PRO A 37 2.61 -8.70 6.93
CA PRO A 37 1.80 -9.14 5.81
C PRO A 37 1.34 -7.94 4.97
N LEU A 38 2.22 -7.40 4.12
CA LEU A 38 1.86 -6.30 3.20
C LEU A 38 0.91 -6.78 2.09
N ASN A 39 0.00 -5.92 1.64
CA ASN A 39 -0.85 -6.16 0.46
C ASN A 39 -0.07 -6.00 -0.84
N ALA A 40 0.46 -4.79 -1.09
CA ALA A 40 1.30 -4.55 -2.24
C ALA A 40 2.77 -4.76 -1.86
N ARG A 41 3.36 -5.90 -2.26
CA ARG A 41 4.80 -6.11 -2.12
C ARG A 41 5.52 -5.68 -3.38
N TYR A 42 6.39 -4.70 -3.22
CA TYR A 42 7.22 -4.25 -4.32
C TYR A 42 8.58 -3.74 -3.82
N PHE A 43 9.55 -3.77 -4.71
CA PHE A 43 10.86 -3.16 -4.51
C PHE A 43 11.32 -2.52 -5.81
N PHE A 44 12.23 -1.57 -5.70
CA PHE A 44 12.81 -0.83 -6.80
C PHE A 44 14.12 -1.48 -7.24
N VAL A 45 14.38 -1.45 -8.53
CA VAL A 45 15.67 -1.82 -9.13
C VAL A 45 16.08 -0.69 -10.07
N GLU A 46 17.25 -0.12 -9.80
CA GLU A 46 17.83 0.97 -10.57
C GLU A 46 19.25 0.54 -10.96
N SER A 47 19.52 0.41 -12.27
CA SER A 47 20.87 0.13 -12.78
C SER A 47 21.44 1.40 -13.40
N ARG A 48 22.71 1.69 -13.14
CA ARG A 48 23.40 2.86 -13.71
C ARG A 48 24.51 2.46 -14.69
N ASP A 49 24.68 3.23 -15.75
CA ASP A 49 25.80 3.08 -16.67
C ASP A 49 27.11 3.64 -16.08
N GLY A 50 28.22 3.49 -16.81
CA GLY A 50 29.52 4.04 -16.40
C GLY A 50 29.57 5.58 -16.35
N ALA A 51 28.52 6.27 -16.81
CA ALA A 51 28.35 7.72 -16.69
C ALA A 51 27.39 8.10 -15.54
N GLY A 52 26.91 7.13 -14.76
CA GLY A 52 26.01 7.32 -13.62
C GLY A 52 24.54 7.54 -14.01
N ARG A 53 24.17 7.35 -15.28
CA ARG A 53 22.79 7.52 -15.77
C ARG A 53 21.99 6.26 -15.53
N ILE A 54 20.72 6.41 -15.12
CA ILE A 54 19.82 5.27 -14.94
C ILE A 54 19.48 4.69 -16.32
N VAL A 55 19.64 3.38 -16.46
CA VAL A 55 19.37 2.66 -17.72
C VAL A 55 18.23 1.66 -17.51
N PRO A 56 17.17 1.71 -18.35
CA PRO A 56 16.13 0.69 -18.35
C PRO A 56 16.73 -0.69 -18.65
N GLN A 57 16.37 -1.70 -17.85
CA GLN A 57 16.82 -3.07 -18.01
C GLN A 57 15.66 -4.04 -17.81
N GLN A 58 15.77 -5.24 -18.38
CA GLN A 58 14.85 -6.35 -18.09
C GLN A 58 15.51 -7.25 -17.04
N TYR A 59 14.91 -7.31 -15.85
CA TYR A 59 15.45 -8.04 -14.72
C TYR A 59 14.82 -9.43 -14.63
N ARG A 60 15.62 -10.45 -14.34
CA ARG A 60 15.11 -11.79 -14.02
C ARG A 60 14.97 -11.89 -12.50
N VAL A 61 13.75 -12.07 -12.02
CA VAL A 61 13.46 -12.24 -10.59
C VAL A 61 12.94 -13.65 -10.35
N LEU A 62 13.64 -14.40 -9.48
CA LEU A 62 13.28 -15.78 -9.16
C LEU A 62 13.02 -15.92 -7.66
N PHE A 63 11.95 -16.62 -7.32
CA PHE A 63 11.62 -16.98 -5.95
C PHE A 63 11.96 -18.46 -5.74
N LYS A 64 12.77 -18.73 -4.71
CA LYS A 64 12.98 -20.08 -4.18
C LYS A 64 12.37 -20.16 -2.79
N GLY A 65 11.86 -21.31 -2.41
CA GLY A 65 11.18 -21.52 -1.14
C GLY A 65 10.08 -22.55 -1.30
N HIS A 66 9.39 -22.87 -0.21
CA HIS A 66 8.34 -23.88 -0.20
C HIS A 66 7.05 -23.33 0.40
N SER A 67 5.92 -23.92 0.02
CA SER A 67 4.58 -23.70 0.55
C SER A 67 4.00 -25.04 1.04
N ARG A 68 2.77 -25.03 1.53
CA ARG A 68 2.07 -26.26 1.97
C ARG A 68 1.84 -27.27 0.85
N ILE A 69 1.85 -26.83 -0.41
CA ILE A 69 1.54 -27.67 -1.57
C ILE A 69 2.75 -27.92 -2.48
N GLY A 70 3.96 -27.55 -2.05
CA GLY A 70 5.19 -27.76 -2.82
C GLY A 70 6.06 -26.50 -2.88
N SER A 71 6.52 -26.13 -4.07
CA SER A 71 7.33 -24.92 -4.26
C SER A 71 6.51 -23.65 -4.09
N CYS A 72 7.14 -22.58 -3.60
CA CYS A 72 6.49 -21.28 -3.51
C CYS A 72 6.05 -20.77 -4.89
N ARG A 73 4.78 -20.42 -5.05
CA ARG A 73 4.22 -19.87 -6.29
C ARG A 73 4.01 -18.38 -6.14
N VAL A 74 4.59 -17.61 -7.06
CA VAL A 74 4.63 -16.15 -6.99
C VAL A 74 4.30 -15.59 -8.36
N LYS A 75 3.37 -14.63 -8.41
CA LYS A 75 3.17 -13.78 -9.60
C LYS A 75 4.10 -12.59 -9.47
N ILE A 76 4.87 -12.30 -10.52
CA ILE A 76 5.86 -11.22 -10.53
C ILE A 76 5.54 -10.31 -11.72
N GLU A 77 5.62 -9.01 -11.49
CA GLU A 77 5.41 -7.98 -12.50
C GLU A 77 6.55 -6.97 -12.42
N GLN A 78 7.11 -6.62 -13.57
CA GLN A 78 8.08 -5.53 -13.70
C GLN A 78 7.36 -4.33 -14.34
N ILE A 79 7.33 -3.21 -13.63
CA ILE A 79 6.68 -1.97 -14.04
C ILE A 79 7.76 -0.91 -14.27
N ASP A 80 7.76 -0.29 -15.46
CA ASP A 80 8.66 0.81 -15.78
C ASP A 80 8.17 2.11 -15.12
N ARG A 81 9.07 2.80 -14.42
CA ARG A 81 8.79 4.10 -13.79
C ARG A 81 8.96 5.28 -14.75
N VAL A 82 9.41 5.04 -15.99
CA VAL A 82 9.66 6.06 -17.03
C VAL A 82 10.81 7.02 -16.67
N ASP A 83 11.51 6.76 -15.56
CA ASP A 83 12.75 7.42 -15.15
C ASP A 83 13.99 6.53 -15.36
N GLY A 84 13.80 5.36 -15.98
CA GLY A 84 14.81 4.34 -16.23
C GLY A 84 14.92 3.26 -15.14
N SER A 85 14.32 3.47 -13.96
CA SER A 85 14.24 2.45 -12.92
C SER A 85 12.99 1.58 -13.09
N SER A 86 12.94 0.44 -12.38
CA SER A 86 11.80 -0.47 -12.42
C SER A 86 11.26 -0.78 -11.03
N ILE A 87 9.94 -0.94 -10.93
CA ILE A 87 9.28 -1.53 -9.77
C ILE A 87 9.10 -3.01 -10.07
N ILE A 88 9.64 -3.86 -9.21
CA ILE A 88 9.33 -5.29 -9.18
C ILE A 88 8.25 -5.47 -8.14
N ARG A 89 7.02 -5.76 -8.60
CA ARG A 89 5.89 -6.12 -7.76
C ARG A 89 5.74 -7.64 -7.75
N TYR A 90 5.40 -8.20 -6.60
CA TYR A 90 5.17 -9.64 -6.51
C TYR A 90 4.04 -10.00 -5.56
N LYS A 91 3.31 -11.07 -5.89
CA LYS A 91 2.15 -11.58 -5.15
C LYS A 91 2.31 -13.06 -4.84
N LEU A 92 2.26 -13.38 -3.56
CA LEU A 92 2.37 -14.75 -3.07
C LEU A 92 1.02 -15.45 -3.18
N MET A 93 0.95 -16.52 -3.98
CA MET A 93 -0.29 -17.30 -4.13
C MET A 93 -0.71 -17.96 -2.83
N GLU A 94 0.28 -18.34 -2.01
CA GLU A 94 0.11 -18.98 -0.72
C GLU A 94 1.20 -18.49 0.23
N THR A 95 1.05 -18.77 1.52
CA THR A 95 2.13 -18.52 2.47
C THR A 95 3.32 -19.41 2.13
N CYS A 96 4.52 -18.82 2.12
CA CYS A 96 5.78 -19.51 1.84
C CYS A 96 6.75 -19.45 3.02
N TRP A 97 7.74 -20.35 3.02
CA TRP A 97 8.77 -20.49 4.03
C TRP A 97 10.16 -20.61 3.41
N ASN A 98 11.18 -20.13 4.13
CA ASN A 98 12.58 -20.18 3.74
C ASN A 98 12.76 -19.61 2.32
N VAL A 99 12.25 -18.39 2.13
CA VAL A 99 12.18 -17.76 0.81
C VAL A 99 13.50 -17.10 0.47
N GLU A 100 13.98 -17.31 -0.74
CA GLU A 100 15.06 -16.54 -1.34
C GLU A 100 14.53 -15.80 -2.58
N ILE A 101 14.77 -14.49 -2.62
CA ILE A 101 14.46 -13.64 -3.78
C ILE A 101 15.77 -13.35 -4.51
N HIS A 102 15.88 -13.89 -5.72
CA HIS A 102 17.04 -13.75 -6.60
C HIS A 102 16.73 -12.67 -7.63
N VAL A 103 17.34 -11.49 -7.49
CA VAL A 103 17.27 -10.39 -8.47
C VAL A 103 18.52 -10.45 -9.36
N LEU A 104 18.32 -10.60 -10.67
CA LEU A 104 19.39 -10.90 -11.63
C LEU A 104 19.33 -10.00 -12.87
N LEU A 105 20.50 -9.64 -13.40
CA LEU A 105 20.68 -9.15 -14.78
C LEU A 105 21.50 -10.20 -15.55
N GLY A 106 20.83 -10.92 -16.46
CA GLY A 106 21.39 -12.16 -17.02
C GLY A 106 21.55 -13.22 -15.92
N GLU A 107 22.79 -13.67 -15.68
CA GLU A 107 23.13 -14.62 -14.60
C GLU A 107 23.75 -13.94 -13.37
N ARG A 108 23.89 -12.61 -13.38
CA ARG A 108 24.56 -11.85 -12.32
C ARG A 108 23.56 -11.34 -11.28
N HIS A 109 23.87 -11.56 -10.00
CA HIS A 109 23.11 -11.02 -8.87
C HIS A 109 23.27 -9.50 -8.73
N LEU A 110 22.17 -8.81 -8.44
CA LEU A 110 22.12 -7.35 -8.24
C LEU A 110 21.91 -7.01 -6.76
N GLY A 111 22.54 -5.92 -6.30
CA GLY A 111 22.44 -5.48 -4.90
C GLY A 111 22.90 -6.56 -3.93
N GLN A 112 22.11 -6.84 -2.89
CA GLN A 112 22.38 -7.89 -1.89
C GLN A 112 21.79 -9.26 -2.27
N SER A 113 21.32 -9.42 -3.52
CA SER A 113 20.74 -10.66 -4.01
C SER A 113 21.71 -11.85 -3.83
N PRO A 114 21.24 -13.02 -3.37
CA PRO A 114 19.85 -13.31 -3.02
C PRO A 114 19.44 -12.74 -1.66
N TYR A 115 18.23 -12.17 -1.61
CA TYR A 115 17.59 -11.73 -0.36
C TYR A 115 16.95 -12.96 0.31
N ARG A 116 17.37 -13.26 1.54
CA ARG A 116 16.96 -14.49 2.24
C ARG A 116 16.05 -14.18 3.42
N PHE A 117 14.99 -14.97 3.54
CA PHE A 117 14.02 -14.88 4.63
C PHE A 117 13.83 -16.27 5.24
N GLU A 118 14.42 -16.50 6.41
CA GLU A 118 14.42 -17.80 7.11
C GLU A 118 13.08 -18.11 7.82
N GLY A 119 12.09 -17.23 7.68
CA GLY A 119 10.80 -17.32 8.32
C GLY A 119 9.62 -17.53 7.35
N LYS A 120 8.43 -17.22 7.86
CA LYS A 120 7.17 -17.33 7.14
C LYS A 120 6.86 -16.02 6.42
N LEU A 121 6.70 -16.08 5.10
CA LEU A 121 6.17 -14.99 4.29
C LEU A 121 4.69 -15.25 4.04
N TYR A 122 3.85 -14.53 4.79
CA TYR A 122 2.40 -14.64 4.70
C TYR A 122 1.88 -14.28 3.30
N THR A 123 0.89 -15.00 2.80
CA THR A 123 0.11 -14.47 1.67
C THR A 123 -0.64 -13.20 2.09
N GLU A 124 -0.91 -12.31 1.14
CA GLU A 124 -1.67 -11.05 1.33
C GLU A 124 -3.08 -11.30 1.89
N ASN A 125 -3.62 -12.50 1.64
CA ASN A 125 -4.91 -12.99 2.10
C ASN A 125 -4.83 -13.78 3.42
N CYS A 126 -3.73 -13.71 4.17
CA CYS A 126 -3.66 -14.34 5.49
C CYS A 126 -4.81 -13.83 6.38
N TYR A 127 -5.30 -14.67 7.29
CA TYR A 127 -5.91 -14.20 8.53
C TYR A 127 -4.84 -14.36 9.61
N CYS A 128 -4.11 -13.29 9.87
CA CYS A 128 -2.98 -13.24 10.78
C CYS A 128 -2.90 -11.89 11.52
N PRO A 129 -3.89 -11.53 12.36
CA PRO A 129 -3.78 -10.33 13.19
C PRO A 129 -2.66 -10.52 14.21
N GLN A 130 -1.57 -9.76 14.08
CA GLN A 130 -0.35 -9.97 14.89
C GLN A 130 -0.20 -8.97 16.04
N ALA A 131 -0.68 -7.74 15.86
CA ALA A 131 -0.47 -6.64 16.80
C ALA A 131 -1.67 -5.67 16.79
N PRO A 132 -1.79 -4.79 17.77
CA PRO A 132 -2.61 -3.58 17.70
C PRO A 132 -2.28 -2.73 16.46
N LEU A 133 -3.26 -1.93 16.02
CA LEU A 133 -3.12 -1.06 14.83
C LEU A 133 -1.93 -0.09 14.96
N GLU A 134 -1.71 0.47 16.13
CA GLU A 134 -0.66 1.45 16.40
C GLU A 134 0.73 0.83 16.20
N ASP A 135 0.96 -0.35 16.78
CA ASP A 135 2.21 -1.10 16.63
C ASP A 135 2.45 -1.51 15.16
N TRP A 136 1.38 -1.88 14.46
CA TRP A 136 1.44 -2.23 13.04
C TRP A 136 1.81 -1.01 12.17
N MET A 137 1.23 0.16 12.48
CA MET A 137 1.53 1.42 11.81
C MET A 137 2.98 1.90 12.06
N GLU A 138 3.49 1.71 13.27
CA GLU A 138 4.89 2.02 13.59
C GLU A 138 5.85 1.12 12.79
N GLN A 139 5.58 -0.19 12.75
CA GLN A 139 6.44 -1.15 12.05
C GLN A 139 6.48 -0.96 10.53
N ILE A 140 5.37 -0.53 9.92
CA ILE A 140 5.34 -0.22 8.48
C ILE A 140 6.01 1.13 8.16
N GLY A 141 6.33 1.92 9.18
CA GLY A 141 6.93 3.24 9.03
C GLY A 141 5.94 4.32 8.59
N CYS A 142 4.66 4.20 8.97
CA CYS A 142 3.70 5.26 8.75
C CYS A 142 4.14 6.53 9.49
N PRO A 143 4.02 7.73 8.87
CA PRO A 143 4.30 8.97 9.57
C PRO A 143 3.33 9.14 10.76
N SER A 144 3.83 9.67 11.87
CA SER A 144 3.03 9.90 13.07
C SER A 144 2.01 11.04 12.90
N GLU A 145 2.23 11.92 11.93
CA GLU A 145 1.36 13.05 11.62
C GLU A 145 1.18 13.20 10.11
N ASP A 146 -0.03 13.54 9.70
CA ASP A 146 -0.36 13.93 8.33
C ASP A 146 -1.17 15.23 8.38
N VAL A 147 -0.75 16.21 7.58
CA VAL A 147 -1.35 17.57 7.61
C VAL A 147 -2.81 17.55 7.20
N GLN A 148 -3.17 16.72 6.21
CA GLN A 148 -4.54 16.61 5.71
C GLN A 148 -5.43 15.91 6.75
N ILE A 149 -4.99 14.75 7.26
CA ILE A 149 -5.74 13.98 8.27
C ILE A 149 -5.96 14.84 9.52
N ASN A 150 -4.91 15.48 10.02
CA ASN A 150 -5.01 16.33 11.21
C ASN A 150 -5.98 17.49 10.97
N SER A 151 -5.89 18.16 9.81
CA SER A 151 -6.80 19.27 9.45
C SER A 151 -8.27 18.83 9.41
N ASP A 152 -8.56 17.71 8.76
CA ASP A 152 -9.92 17.20 8.58
C ASP A 152 -10.56 16.75 9.89
N LEU A 153 -9.75 16.29 10.86
CA LEU A 153 -10.23 15.83 12.16
C LEU A 153 -10.39 16.95 13.20
N ILE A 154 -9.85 18.16 12.96
CA ILE A 154 -9.98 19.31 13.90
C ILE A 154 -11.43 19.58 14.32
N PRO A 155 -12.44 19.56 13.42
CA PRO A 155 -13.84 19.80 13.79
C PRO A 155 -14.47 18.68 14.64
N PHE A 156 -13.84 17.50 14.72
CA PHE A 156 -14.43 16.26 15.22
C PHE A 156 -13.72 15.69 16.45
N ARG A 157 -13.28 16.55 17.38
CA ARG A 157 -12.51 16.12 18.57
C ARG A 157 -13.25 15.18 19.51
N ALA A 158 -14.58 15.25 19.54
CA ALA A 158 -15.43 14.36 20.31
C ALA A 158 -16.71 14.07 19.53
N VAL A 159 -16.92 12.81 19.19
CA VAL A 159 -18.08 12.37 18.40
C VAL A 159 -18.95 11.44 19.26
N ASN A 160 -20.22 11.78 19.41
CA ASN A 160 -21.22 10.92 20.05
C ASN A 160 -22.22 10.42 19.02
N PHE A 161 -21.93 9.26 18.42
CA PHE A 161 -22.78 8.65 17.41
C PHE A 161 -24.17 8.26 17.92
N SER A 162 -24.36 8.01 19.22
CA SER A 162 -25.71 7.76 19.77
C SER A 162 -26.66 8.94 19.51
N SER A 163 -26.14 10.17 19.53
CA SER A 163 -26.92 11.37 19.24
C SER A 163 -26.86 11.81 17.77
N LEU A 164 -25.74 11.53 17.09
CA LEU A 164 -25.45 12.04 15.75
C LEU A 164 -26.03 11.16 14.65
N ARG A 165 -25.99 9.83 14.83
CA ARG A 165 -26.43 8.84 13.85
C ARG A 165 -27.85 9.10 13.32
N PRO A 166 -28.88 9.32 14.17
CA PRO A 166 -30.23 9.57 13.65
C PRO A 166 -30.31 10.82 12.77
N ARG A 167 -29.52 11.86 13.07
CA ARG A 167 -29.49 13.12 12.31
C ARG A 167 -28.78 12.94 10.96
N ILE A 168 -27.67 12.21 10.93
CA ILE A 168 -26.96 11.86 9.70
C ILE A 168 -27.88 11.08 8.78
N ILE A 169 -28.52 10.02 9.29
CA ILE A 169 -29.46 9.19 8.52
C ILE A 169 -30.62 10.05 8.00
N GLN A 170 -31.26 10.85 8.85
CA GLN A 170 -32.36 11.73 8.44
C GLN A 170 -31.93 12.71 7.33
N GLN A 171 -30.70 13.21 7.37
CA GLN A 171 -30.19 14.18 6.40
C GLN A 171 -29.84 13.53 5.04
N TYR A 172 -29.30 12.31 5.06
CA TYR A 172 -28.60 11.71 3.90
C TYR A 172 -29.17 10.38 3.42
N ASP A 173 -30.14 9.78 4.09
CA ASP A 173 -30.92 8.66 3.53
C ASP A 173 -31.92 9.19 2.49
N LYS A 174 -31.37 9.57 1.33
CA LYS A 174 -32.10 10.14 0.20
C LYS A 174 -31.91 9.24 -1.02
N PRO A 175 -32.79 8.23 -1.20
CA PRO A 175 -32.68 7.28 -2.29
C PRO A 175 -32.55 7.97 -3.66
N GLY A 176 -31.52 7.59 -4.41
CA GLY A 176 -31.23 8.16 -5.74
C GLY A 176 -30.45 9.46 -5.75
N SER A 177 -30.12 10.05 -4.59
CA SER A 177 -29.30 11.27 -4.51
C SER A 177 -28.02 11.08 -3.70
N VAL A 178 -28.06 10.30 -2.63
CA VAL A 178 -26.91 10.05 -1.76
C VAL A 178 -26.77 8.56 -1.53
N SER A 179 -25.51 8.12 -1.44
CA SER A 179 -25.14 6.75 -1.08
C SER A 179 -24.20 6.82 0.11
N LEU A 180 -24.65 6.28 1.24
CA LEU A 180 -23.96 6.41 2.52
C LEU A 180 -23.91 5.06 3.21
N CYS A 181 -22.80 4.71 3.85
CA CYS A 181 -22.72 3.53 4.69
C CYS A 181 -22.20 3.89 6.09
N ASP A 182 -22.86 3.35 7.10
CA ASP A 182 -22.42 3.29 8.48
C ASP A 182 -21.62 2.01 8.68
N TYR A 183 -20.35 2.14 9.07
CA TYR A 183 -19.48 1.03 9.42
C TYR A 183 -19.21 1.05 10.91
N VAL A 184 -19.35 -0.12 11.54
CA VAL A 184 -18.97 -0.35 12.93
C VAL A 184 -17.92 -1.45 12.97
N VAL A 185 -16.76 -1.13 13.53
CA VAL A 185 -15.77 -2.14 13.94
C VAL A 185 -15.98 -2.40 15.41
N LYS A 186 -16.26 -3.65 15.77
CA LYS A 186 -16.45 -4.08 17.15
C LYS A 186 -15.78 -5.43 17.37
N ASP A 187 -14.86 -5.50 18.32
CA ASP A 187 -14.09 -6.71 18.62
C ASP A 187 -13.41 -7.29 17.37
N ASN A 188 -12.81 -6.40 16.56
CA ASN A 188 -12.17 -6.70 15.27
C ASN A 188 -13.11 -7.36 14.22
N GLN A 189 -14.43 -7.23 14.39
CA GLN A 189 -15.45 -7.62 13.42
C GLN A 189 -16.09 -6.38 12.79
N ILE A 190 -16.39 -6.47 11.50
CA ILE A 190 -16.91 -5.34 10.72
C ILE A 190 -18.39 -5.56 10.45
N TYR A 191 -19.20 -4.60 10.87
CA TYR A 191 -20.62 -4.50 10.61
C TYR A 191 -20.86 -3.29 9.70
N ARG A 192 -21.82 -3.38 8.80
CA ARG A 192 -22.13 -2.31 7.86
C ARG A 192 -23.62 -2.23 7.59
N THR A 193 -24.16 -1.01 7.65
CA THR A 193 -25.50 -0.67 7.20
C THR A 193 -25.40 0.44 6.17
N CYS A 194 -26.08 0.32 5.02
CA CYS A 194 -26.04 1.35 3.99
C CYS A 194 -27.42 1.95 3.73
N TYR A 195 -27.41 3.23 3.37
CA TYR A 195 -28.55 4.11 3.15
C TYR A 195 -28.49 4.65 1.71
N GLY A 196 -29.66 4.90 1.11
CA GLY A 196 -29.78 5.25 -0.31
C GLY A 196 -29.88 4.05 -1.27
N ARG A 197 -29.77 4.33 -2.58
CA ARG A 197 -30.06 3.34 -3.65
C ARG A 197 -28.82 2.67 -4.24
N TYR A 198 -27.72 3.40 -4.43
CA TYR A 198 -26.57 2.93 -5.20
C TYR A 198 -25.34 2.74 -4.31
N THR A 199 -25.27 1.62 -3.61
CA THR A 199 -24.26 1.38 -2.56
C THR A 199 -23.15 0.41 -2.99
N GLY A 200 -23.04 0.10 -4.29
CA GLY A 200 -22.06 -0.88 -4.81
C GLY A 200 -20.59 -0.51 -4.52
N PHE A 201 -20.28 0.79 -4.54
CA PHE A 201 -18.95 1.34 -4.25
C PHE A 201 -18.46 1.10 -2.82
N LYS A 202 -19.32 0.59 -1.93
CA LYS A 202 -18.92 0.09 -0.61
C LYS A 202 -17.78 -0.92 -0.69
N MET A 203 -17.63 -1.65 -1.81
CA MET A 203 -16.61 -2.68 -1.99
C MET A 203 -15.19 -2.18 -1.73
N TYR A 204 -14.88 -0.91 -2.00
CA TYR A 204 -13.56 -0.34 -1.73
C TYR A 204 -13.30 -0.19 -0.23
N MET A 205 -14.25 0.38 0.51
CA MET A 205 -14.12 0.49 1.97
C MET A 205 -14.16 -0.89 2.63
N ASP A 206 -15.00 -1.81 2.12
CA ASP A 206 -15.02 -3.21 2.55
C ASP A 206 -13.63 -3.84 2.41
N ALA A 207 -12.98 -3.66 1.25
CA ALA A 207 -11.65 -4.21 1.00
C ALA A 207 -10.60 -3.65 1.97
N ILE A 208 -10.61 -2.33 2.23
CA ILE A 208 -9.70 -1.68 3.20
C ILE A 208 -9.88 -2.30 4.59
N LEU A 209 -11.09 -2.25 5.14
CA LEU A 209 -11.34 -2.70 6.51
C LEU A 209 -11.08 -4.20 6.66
N LEU A 210 -11.54 -5.03 5.71
CA LEU A 210 -11.31 -6.47 5.73
C LEU A 210 -9.82 -6.80 5.60
N SER A 211 -9.06 -6.04 4.82
CA SER A 211 -7.62 -6.26 4.69
C SER A 211 -6.88 -5.92 5.98
N LEU A 212 -7.24 -4.81 6.64
CA LEU A 212 -6.67 -4.42 7.93
C LEU A 212 -7.04 -5.41 9.04
N ALA A 213 -8.32 -5.73 9.21
CA ALA A 213 -8.79 -6.64 10.27
C ALA A 213 -8.18 -8.05 10.18
N ARG A 214 -7.74 -8.47 8.98
CA ARG A 214 -7.01 -9.72 8.77
C ARG A 214 -5.57 -9.69 9.29
N LYS A 215 -4.97 -8.53 9.49
CA LYS A 215 -3.51 -8.35 9.69
C LYS A 215 -3.15 -7.63 10.98
N THR A 216 -4.10 -6.87 11.51
CA THR A 216 -3.98 -6.12 12.75
C THR A 216 -5.28 -6.18 13.54
N LEU A 217 -5.21 -5.88 14.82
CA LEU A 217 -6.38 -5.68 15.67
C LEU A 217 -6.85 -4.23 15.52
N LEU A 218 -7.99 -4.04 14.85
CA LEU A 218 -8.62 -2.73 14.73
C LEU A 218 -9.29 -2.33 16.05
N PRO A 219 -9.20 -1.05 16.45
CA PRO A 219 -9.94 -0.56 17.61
C PRO A 219 -11.44 -0.56 17.35
N ASP A 220 -12.22 -0.57 18.43
CA ASP A 220 -13.66 -0.36 18.35
C ASP A 220 -13.94 1.07 17.84
N MET A 221 -14.63 1.17 16.71
CA MET A 221 -14.91 2.46 16.08
C MET A 221 -16.19 2.42 15.24
N GLU A 222 -16.76 3.59 15.00
CA GLU A 222 -17.90 3.78 14.10
C GLU A 222 -17.56 4.93 13.15
N LEU A 223 -17.90 4.78 11.87
CA LEU A 223 -17.64 5.80 10.86
C LEU A 223 -18.67 5.78 9.74
N PHE A 224 -19.03 6.97 9.27
CA PHE A 224 -19.91 7.15 8.12
C PHE A 224 -19.10 7.41 6.87
N VAL A 225 -19.37 6.66 5.80
CA VAL A 225 -18.66 6.77 4.53
C VAL A 225 -19.63 7.13 3.41
N ASN A 226 -19.39 8.26 2.78
CA ASN A 226 -20.03 8.63 1.53
C ASN A 226 -19.43 7.82 0.38
N LEU A 227 -20.30 7.22 -0.42
CA LEU A 227 -19.93 6.42 -1.59
C LEU A 227 -20.10 7.18 -2.91
N GLY A 228 -20.61 8.42 -2.85
CA GLY A 228 -20.78 9.28 -4.02
C GLY A 228 -19.52 10.09 -4.35
N ASP A 229 -19.51 10.65 -5.55
CA ASP A 229 -18.37 11.39 -6.09
C ASP A 229 -18.21 12.81 -5.49
N TRP A 230 -19.28 13.34 -4.89
CA TRP A 230 -19.31 14.70 -4.34
C TRP A 230 -19.34 14.69 -2.82
N PRO A 231 -18.64 15.63 -2.15
CA PRO A 231 -18.66 15.75 -0.70
C PRO A 231 -20.05 16.20 -0.21
N LEU A 232 -20.40 15.81 1.02
CA LEU A 232 -21.76 15.93 1.54
C LEU A 232 -21.96 17.05 2.57
N VAL A 233 -20.91 17.43 3.30
CA VAL A 233 -21.01 18.22 4.53
C VAL A 233 -20.51 19.64 4.29
N THR A 234 -21.38 20.46 3.68
CA THR A 234 -21.07 21.85 3.30
C THR A 234 -21.02 22.82 4.49
N LYS A 235 -19.96 23.66 4.55
CA LYS A 235 -19.72 24.67 5.60
C LYS A 235 -20.62 25.90 5.51
N GLY A 236 -21.02 26.29 4.30
CA GLY A 236 -21.66 27.58 4.02
C GLY A 236 -22.60 27.60 2.82
N GLY A 237 -23.14 28.79 2.53
CA GLY A 237 -24.06 29.03 1.41
C GLY A 237 -25.48 28.48 1.58
N HIS A 238 -26.27 28.54 0.51
CA HIS A 238 -27.66 28.06 0.49
C HIS A 238 -27.81 26.55 0.72
N ARG A 239 -26.71 25.80 0.54
CA ARG A 239 -26.67 24.34 0.73
C ARG A 239 -26.04 23.95 2.06
N ARG A 240 -25.77 24.89 2.98
CA ARG A 240 -25.10 24.64 4.27
C ARG A 240 -25.77 23.51 5.04
N THR A 241 -24.93 22.62 5.58
CA THR A 241 -25.40 21.52 6.41
C THR A 241 -25.63 21.99 7.86
N THR A 242 -26.61 21.38 8.53
CA THR A 242 -27.04 21.78 9.89
C THR A 242 -26.00 21.53 10.98
N GLY A 243 -24.97 20.73 10.71
CA GLY A 243 -23.83 20.58 11.60
C GLY A 243 -22.63 20.02 10.84
N PRO A 244 -21.43 20.10 11.44
CA PRO A 244 -20.33 19.27 10.99
C PRO A 244 -20.68 17.81 11.29
N TYR A 245 -20.79 16.99 10.25
CA TYR A 245 -20.94 15.54 10.36
C TYR A 245 -19.62 14.88 9.96
N PRO A 246 -19.07 13.95 10.77
CA PRO A 246 -17.83 13.24 10.45
C PRO A 246 -18.11 12.17 9.39
N ILE A 247 -18.20 12.62 8.15
CA ILE A 247 -18.41 11.76 6.98
C ILE A 247 -17.10 11.67 6.22
N PHE A 248 -16.64 10.45 6.01
CA PHE A 248 -15.51 10.15 5.15
C PHE A 248 -15.95 10.14 3.69
N SER A 249 -15.21 10.83 2.83
CA SER A 249 -15.51 10.98 1.40
C SER A 249 -14.25 10.84 0.56
N TRP A 250 -14.41 10.40 -0.69
CA TRP A 250 -13.32 10.26 -1.67
C TRP A 250 -12.71 11.59 -2.09
N CYS A 251 -13.40 12.69 -1.79
CA CYS A 251 -12.98 14.05 -2.09
C CYS A 251 -13.56 15.03 -1.07
N GLY A 252 -13.01 16.24 -1.05
CA GLY A 252 -13.45 17.36 -0.23
C GLY A 252 -13.02 18.69 -0.87
N SER A 253 -13.45 19.80 -0.28
CA SER A 253 -12.99 21.14 -0.65
C SER A 253 -12.86 22.05 0.57
N GLU A 254 -12.34 23.26 0.38
CA GLU A 254 -12.29 24.27 1.44
C GLU A 254 -13.68 24.59 2.01
N ASP A 255 -14.74 24.39 1.22
CA ASP A 255 -16.14 24.63 1.58
C ASP A 255 -16.84 23.42 2.22
N THR A 256 -16.14 22.30 2.46
CA THR A 256 -16.73 21.09 3.07
C THR A 256 -15.99 20.62 4.32
N PHE A 257 -16.71 19.93 5.20
CA PHE A 257 -16.20 19.30 6.42
C PHE A 257 -15.92 17.80 6.24
N ASP A 258 -16.16 17.23 5.07
CA ASP A 258 -15.87 15.83 4.77
C ASP A 258 -14.40 15.49 5.07
N ILE A 259 -14.18 14.32 5.66
CA ILE A 259 -12.85 13.79 5.97
C ILE A 259 -12.37 13.04 4.74
N VAL A 260 -11.30 13.50 4.10
CA VAL A 260 -10.84 12.92 2.85
C VAL A 260 -10.14 11.57 3.12
N MET A 261 -10.47 10.58 2.31
CA MET A 261 -9.83 9.25 2.34
C MET A 261 -9.20 8.90 0.99
N PRO A 262 -8.29 7.90 0.93
CA PRO A 262 -7.63 7.51 -0.31
C PRO A 262 -8.63 7.18 -1.42
N THR A 263 -8.33 7.62 -2.65
CA THR A 263 -9.19 7.39 -3.81
C THR A 263 -9.28 5.91 -4.20
N TYR A 264 -10.31 5.56 -4.98
CA TYR A 264 -10.51 4.20 -5.48
C TYR A 264 -9.28 3.62 -6.17
N ASP A 265 -8.61 4.40 -7.02
CA ASP A 265 -7.41 3.97 -7.75
C ASP A 265 -6.27 3.57 -6.81
N LEU A 266 -6.09 4.30 -5.70
CA LEU A 266 -5.09 3.97 -4.68
C LEU A 266 -5.46 2.70 -3.94
N VAL A 267 -6.74 2.49 -3.66
CA VAL A 267 -7.23 1.27 -3.00
C VAL A 267 -7.02 0.05 -3.89
N GLU A 268 -7.38 0.14 -5.18
CA GLU A 268 -7.15 -0.95 -6.14
C GLU A 268 -5.66 -1.26 -6.29
N ALA A 269 -4.83 -0.23 -6.50
CA ALA A 269 -3.39 -0.39 -6.64
C ALA A 269 -2.73 -1.01 -5.39
N SER A 270 -3.31 -0.75 -4.21
CA SER A 270 -2.76 -1.22 -2.93
C SER A 270 -3.29 -2.59 -2.49
N LEU A 271 -4.51 -2.98 -2.86
CA LEU A 271 -5.19 -4.16 -2.31
C LEU A 271 -5.54 -5.24 -3.35
N GLU A 272 -5.95 -4.84 -4.56
CA GLU A 272 -6.52 -5.76 -5.56
C GLU A 272 -5.51 -6.17 -6.63
N ALA A 273 -4.36 -5.51 -6.67
CA ALA A 273 -3.42 -5.59 -7.78
C ALA A 273 -2.57 -6.87 -7.85
#